data_AF-L1P900-F1
#
_entry.id   AF-L1P900-F1
#
_cell.length_a   1.000
_cell.length_b   1.000
_cell.length_c   1.000
_cell.angle_alpha   90.00
_cell.angle_beta   90.00
_cell.angle_gamma   90.00
#
_symmetry.space_group_name_H-M   'P 1'
#
loop_
_entity.id
_entity.type
_entity.pdbx_description
1 polymer ?
#
loop_
_entity_poly.entity_id
_entity_poly.type
_entity_poly.pdbx_seq_one_letter_code
_entity_poly.pdbx_strand_id
1 'polypeptide(L)'
;MKKFLIALAAVITLVACKSKDDNDTPNQLIGGWKLESITDNNQPIPLTECAKNVVIYSATETEEIFFKDDGTGKCVYDKDASIEKRPYRVRGNIVIATNPAIQQDYPAEFAIEGNKITFKVKATTQSGQTNRVLVFRKLSPQELTEIEKLKNLKP
;
A
#
# COMPACT_ATOMS: atom_id res chain seq x y z
N MET A 1 51.59 -33.85 28.98
CA MET A 1 50.16 -34.20 28.78
C MET A 1 49.34 -33.74 29.98
N LYS A 2 48.56 -32.67 29.83
CA LYS A 2 47.37 -32.40 30.65
C LYS A 2 46.46 -31.49 29.81
N LYS A 3 45.36 -32.07 29.33
CA LYS A 3 44.40 -31.42 28.43
C LYS A 3 43.48 -30.55 29.29
N PHE A 4 43.53 -29.23 29.12
CA PHE A 4 42.52 -28.34 29.69
C PHE A 4 41.55 -27.94 28.58
N LEU A 5 40.37 -28.56 28.63
CA LEU A 5 39.20 -28.20 27.85
C LEU A 5 38.61 -26.93 28.47
N ILE A 6 38.72 -25.79 27.77
CA ILE A 6 38.00 -24.58 28.15
C ILE A 6 36.73 -24.52 27.31
N ALA A 7 35.60 -24.56 28.02
CA ALA A 7 34.25 -24.60 27.49
C ALA A 7 33.92 -23.35 26.67
N LEU A 8 33.28 -23.56 25.51
CA LEU A 8 32.73 -22.52 24.66
C LEU A 8 31.46 -21.97 25.32
N ALA A 9 31.53 -20.77 25.89
CA ALA A 9 30.35 -20.06 26.36
C ALA A 9 29.54 -19.58 25.13
N ALA A 10 28.44 -20.28 24.82
CA ALA A 10 27.48 -19.83 23.84
C ALA A 10 26.78 -18.56 24.38
N VAL A 11 27.18 -17.40 23.86
CA VAL A 11 26.42 -16.17 24.04
C VAL A 11 25.18 -16.29 23.17
N ILE A 12 24.10 -16.82 23.74
CA ILE A 12 22.79 -16.73 23.13
C ILE A 12 22.34 -15.29 23.35
N THR A 13 22.64 -14.41 22.40
CA THR A 13 21.97 -13.12 22.34
C THR A 13 20.49 -13.41 22.11
N LEU A 14 19.70 -13.37 23.18
CA LEU A 14 18.26 -13.23 23.09
C LEU A 14 18.01 -11.90 22.37
N VAL A 15 17.92 -11.95 21.04
CA VAL A 15 17.19 -10.92 20.31
C VAL A 15 15.81 -10.95 20.93
N ALA A 16 15.50 -9.89 21.68
CA ALA A 16 14.20 -9.69 22.26
C ALA A 16 13.19 -9.82 21.11
N CYS A 17 12.48 -10.95 21.07
CA CYS A 17 11.18 -11.02 20.43
C CYS A 17 10.30 -10.05 21.20
N LYS A 18 10.38 -8.76 20.86
CA LYS A 18 9.23 -7.88 21.01
C LYS A 18 8.14 -8.57 20.21
N SER A 19 7.20 -9.17 20.93
CA SER A 19 5.82 -9.29 20.49
C SER A 19 5.42 -7.90 20.01
N LYS A 20 5.60 -7.66 18.71
CA LYS A 20 5.07 -6.47 18.06
C LYS A 20 3.58 -6.71 18.03
N ASP A 21 2.82 -5.79 18.60
CA ASP A 21 1.40 -5.71 18.29
C ASP A 21 1.29 -5.70 16.76
N ASP A 22 0.44 -6.57 16.22
CA ASP A 22 0.22 -6.77 14.78
C ASP A 22 -0.39 -5.53 14.08
N ASN A 23 -0.42 -4.39 14.76
CA ASN A 23 -1.08 -3.16 14.35
C ASN A 23 -0.20 -1.90 14.48
N ASP A 24 1.12 -2.05 14.65
CA ASP A 24 2.06 -0.94 14.51
C ASP A 24 2.18 -0.54 13.03
N THR A 25 1.21 0.25 12.55
CA THR A 25 1.30 0.92 11.24
C THR A 25 2.61 1.71 11.19
N PRO A 26 3.50 1.49 10.20
CA PRO A 26 4.67 2.33 10.05
C PRO A 26 4.22 3.77 9.79
N ASN A 27 4.65 4.72 10.63
CA ASN A 27 4.36 6.15 10.45
C ASN A 27 4.68 6.66 9.04
N GLN A 28 5.59 5.99 8.33
CA GLN A 28 5.96 6.32 6.96
C GLN A 28 4.84 6.04 5.94
N LEU A 29 4.00 5.03 6.17
CA LEU A 29 2.87 4.65 5.31
C LEU A 29 1.75 5.70 5.35
N ILE A 30 1.55 6.34 6.52
CA ILE A 30 0.53 7.36 6.74
C ILE A 30 0.72 8.54 5.76
N GLY A 31 -0.38 8.93 5.11
CA GLY A 31 -0.44 9.96 4.09
C GLY A 31 -1.14 9.51 2.80
N GLY A 32 -1.19 10.41 1.82
CA GLY A 32 -1.73 10.12 0.48
C GLY A 32 -0.65 9.74 -0.51
N TRP A 33 -0.97 8.80 -1.39
CA TRP A 33 -0.08 8.25 -2.39
C TRP A 33 -0.79 8.20 -3.74
N LYS A 34 -0.23 8.81 -4.78
CA LYS A 34 -0.79 8.81 -6.14
C LYS A 34 -0.04 7.84 -7.03
N LEU A 35 -0.78 6.99 -7.74
CA LEU A 35 -0.23 5.99 -8.64
C LEU A 35 0.59 6.67 -9.74
N GLU A 36 1.74 6.09 -10.06
CA GLU A 36 2.59 6.56 -11.15
C GLU A 36 2.79 5.51 -12.23
N SER A 37 2.96 4.25 -11.84
CA SER A 37 3.19 3.16 -12.78
C SER A 37 2.67 1.83 -12.27
N ILE A 38 2.27 0.97 -13.21
CA ILE A 38 1.99 -0.44 -12.97
C ILE A 38 2.86 -1.27 -13.93
N THR A 39 3.40 -2.38 -13.44
CA THR A 39 3.99 -3.42 -14.28
C THR A 39 3.40 -4.78 -13.94
N ASP A 40 3.09 -5.58 -14.97
CA ASP A 40 2.72 -6.99 -14.83
C ASP A 40 3.82 -7.87 -15.39
N ASN A 41 4.37 -8.77 -14.57
CA ASN A 41 5.51 -9.62 -14.95
C ASN A 41 6.66 -8.81 -15.60
N ASN A 42 6.95 -7.64 -15.01
CA ASN A 42 7.96 -6.66 -15.48
C ASN A 42 7.64 -5.97 -16.82
N GLN A 43 6.43 -6.12 -17.36
CA GLN A 43 5.96 -5.37 -18.52
C GLN A 43 5.15 -4.15 -18.06
N PRO A 44 5.54 -2.92 -18.45
CA PRO A 44 4.77 -1.72 -18.11
C PRO A 44 3.35 -1.75 -18.68
N ILE A 45 2.39 -1.34 -17.86
CA ILE A 45 1.01 -1.10 -18.30
C ILE A 45 0.84 0.41 -18.51
N PRO A 46 0.49 0.87 -19.71
CA PRO A 46 0.19 2.28 -19.96
C PRO A 46 -0.95 2.78 -19.07
N LEU A 47 -0.76 3.93 -18.43
CA LEU A 47 -1.76 4.59 -17.59
C LEU A 47 -2.15 5.94 -18.18
N THR A 48 -3.45 6.17 -18.33
CA THR A 48 -3.97 7.53 -18.52
C THR A 48 -3.91 8.29 -17.19
N GLU A 49 -4.07 9.62 -17.24
CA GLU A 49 -4.04 10.41 -16.00
C GLU A 49 -5.20 10.05 -15.06
N CYS A 50 -6.40 9.79 -15.59
CA CYS A 50 -7.55 9.40 -14.75
C CYS A 50 -7.43 7.98 -14.19
N ALA A 51 -6.62 7.11 -14.81
CA ALA A 51 -6.33 5.78 -14.28
C ALA A 51 -5.39 5.81 -13.06
N LYS A 52 -4.76 6.96 -12.75
CA LYS A 52 -3.86 7.09 -11.61
C LYS A 52 -4.64 7.38 -10.32
N ASN A 53 -5.10 6.30 -9.69
CA ASN A 53 -5.82 6.38 -8.42
C ASN A 53 -4.93 6.92 -7.28
N VAL A 54 -5.59 7.36 -6.21
CA VAL A 54 -4.94 7.81 -4.97
C VAL A 54 -5.31 6.84 -3.86
N VAL A 55 -4.32 6.45 -3.05
CA VAL A 55 -4.52 5.66 -1.83
C VAL A 55 -4.14 6.52 -0.64
N ILE A 56 -5.00 6.60 0.36
CA ILE A 56 -4.75 7.34 1.59
C ILE A 56 -4.68 6.35 2.75
N TYR A 57 -3.62 6.44 3.56
CA TYR A 57 -3.47 5.69 4.80
C TYR A 57 -3.55 6.65 5.99
N SER A 58 -4.48 6.37 6.90
CA SER A 58 -4.53 6.93 8.25
C SER A 58 -3.94 5.94 9.26
N ALA A 59 -4.06 6.19 10.57
CA ALA A 59 -3.54 5.28 11.58
C ALA A 59 -4.13 3.86 11.49
N THR A 60 -5.43 3.75 11.16
CA THR A 60 -6.19 2.48 11.23
C THR A 60 -7.01 2.16 9.98
N GLU A 61 -7.21 3.15 9.11
CA GLU A 61 -8.06 3.03 7.92
C GLU A 61 -7.31 3.42 6.65
N THR A 62 -7.70 2.80 5.55
CA THR A 62 -7.26 3.16 4.21
C THR A 62 -8.46 3.49 3.32
N GLU A 63 -8.25 4.41 2.40
CA GLU A 63 -9.19 4.84 1.36
C GLU A 63 -8.54 4.68 -0.01
N GLU A 64 -9.31 4.27 -1.01
CA GLU A 64 -8.90 4.29 -2.42
C GLU A 64 -9.81 5.19 -3.23
N ILE A 65 -9.22 6.16 -3.92
CA ILE A 65 -9.92 7.19 -4.69
C ILE A 65 -9.62 6.97 -6.15
N PHE A 66 -10.65 6.62 -6.91
CA PHE A 66 -10.58 6.44 -8.36
C PHE A 66 -11.14 7.66 -9.07
N PHE A 67 -10.68 7.85 -10.31
CA PHE A 67 -11.13 8.92 -11.18
C PHE A 67 -11.62 8.35 -12.50
N LYS A 68 -12.51 9.09 -13.15
CA LYS A 68 -12.97 8.82 -14.52
C LYS A 68 -12.89 10.08 -15.36
N ASP A 69 -12.77 9.88 -16.67
CA ASP A 69 -12.88 10.98 -17.63
C ASP A 69 -14.35 11.43 -17.70
N ASP A 70 -14.60 12.74 -17.66
CA ASP A 70 -15.95 13.31 -17.79
C ASP A 70 -16.43 13.43 -19.24
N GLY A 71 -15.65 12.93 -20.21
CA GLY A 71 -15.88 13.03 -21.65
C GLY A 71 -15.22 14.26 -22.28
N THR A 72 -14.64 15.16 -21.49
CA THR A 72 -13.91 16.35 -21.97
C THR A 72 -12.40 16.23 -21.81
N GLY A 73 -11.90 15.09 -21.32
CA GLY A 73 -10.49 14.90 -20.98
C GLY A 73 -10.14 15.32 -19.55
N LYS A 74 -11.12 15.75 -18.74
CA LYS A 74 -10.93 16.11 -17.34
C LYS A 74 -11.25 14.91 -16.44
N CYS A 75 -10.35 14.64 -15.50
CA CYS A 75 -10.57 13.61 -14.49
C CYS A 75 -11.46 14.14 -13.37
N VAL A 76 -12.54 13.41 -13.10
CA VAL A 76 -13.48 13.67 -12.00
C VAL A 76 -13.49 12.50 -11.03
N TYR A 77 -13.86 12.77 -9.78
CA TYR A 77 -13.99 11.73 -8.75
C TYR A 77 -15.02 10.68 -9.17
N ASP A 78 -14.61 9.41 -9.15
CA ASP A 78 -15.50 8.29 -9.43
C ASP A 78 -16.00 7.68 -8.13
N LYS A 79 -17.09 8.24 -7.60
CA LYS A 79 -17.67 7.82 -6.33
C LYS A 79 -18.04 6.33 -6.30
N ASP A 80 -18.55 5.81 -7.41
CA ASP A 80 -19.05 4.43 -7.47
C ASP A 80 -17.92 3.39 -7.48
N ALA A 81 -16.74 3.77 -7.98
CA ALA A 81 -15.55 2.93 -7.98
C ALA A 81 -14.68 3.11 -6.72
N SER A 82 -14.84 4.22 -6.00
CA SER A 82 -14.02 4.58 -4.83
C SER A 82 -14.40 3.80 -3.58
N ILE A 83 -13.38 3.50 -2.78
CA ILE A 83 -13.50 2.76 -1.52
C ILE A 83 -13.28 3.76 -0.39
N GLU A 84 -14.37 4.32 0.14
CA GLU A 84 -14.31 5.46 1.07
C GLU A 84 -13.43 5.19 2.29
N LYS A 85 -13.66 4.11 3.04
CA LYS A 85 -12.84 3.73 4.20
C LYS A 85 -12.94 2.25 4.49
N ARG A 86 -11.80 1.60 4.69
CA ARG A 86 -11.74 0.22 5.18
C ARG A 86 -10.59 0.03 6.18
N PRO A 87 -10.74 -0.89 7.14
CA PRO A 87 -9.66 -1.20 8.06
C PRO A 87 -8.49 -1.83 7.30
N TYR A 88 -7.29 -1.58 7.81
CA TYR A 88 -6.10 -2.31 7.40
C TYR A 88 -5.20 -2.58 8.60
N ARG A 89 -4.25 -3.50 8.41
CA ARG A 89 -3.22 -3.85 9.39
C ARG A 89 -1.88 -4.07 8.70
N VAL A 90 -0.79 -3.94 9.44
CA VAL A 90 0.57 -4.12 8.92
C VAL A 90 1.30 -5.18 9.71
N ARG A 91 1.87 -6.17 9.00
CA ARG A 91 2.70 -7.23 9.58
C ARG A 91 4.04 -7.29 8.84
N GLY A 92 5.08 -6.73 9.46
CA GLY A 92 6.38 -6.58 8.81
C GLY A 92 6.26 -5.69 7.57
N ASN A 93 6.60 -6.22 6.40
CA ASN A 93 6.49 -5.54 5.12
C ASN A 93 5.21 -5.90 4.34
N ILE A 94 4.21 -6.48 5.00
CA ILE A 94 2.91 -6.79 4.40
C ILE A 94 1.85 -5.83 4.94
N VAL A 95 1.19 -5.10 4.06
CA VAL A 95 -0.05 -4.38 4.37
C VAL A 95 -1.23 -5.27 3.98
N ILE A 96 -2.25 -5.31 4.83
CA ILE A 96 -3.44 -6.14 4.59
C ILE A 96 -4.64 -5.24 4.78
N ALA A 97 -5.30 -4.90 3.68
CA ALA A 97 -6.58 -4.21 3.71
C ALA A 97 -7.71 -5.24 3.70
N THR A 98 -8.73 -5.03 4.52
CA THR A 98 -9.84 -5.98 4.64
C THR A 98 -11.10 -5.35 4.08
N ASN A 99 -11.82 -6.05 3.21
CA ASN A 99 -13.20 -5.69 2.89
C ASN A 99 -14.13 -6.34 3.94
N PRO A 100 -14.68 -5.56 4.88
CA PRO A 100 -15.46 -6.12 5.99
C PRO A 100 -16.79 -6.72 5.52
N ALA A 101 -17.35 -6.26 4.40
CA ALA A 101 -18.64 -6.73 3.90
C ALA A 101 -18.59 -8.19 3.43
N ILE A 102 -17.45 -8.63 2.90
CA ILE A 102 -17.23 -9.98 2.39
C ILE A 102 -16.14 -10.76 3.15
N GLN A 103 -15.63 -10.18 4.24
CA GLN A 103 -14.56 -10.74 5.08
C GLN A 103 -13.33 -11.22 4.27
N GLN A 104 -12.96 -10.46 3.24
CA GLN A 104 -11.86 -10.79 2.36
C GLN A 104 -10.66 -9.88 2.61
N ASP A 105 -9.49 -10.51 2.78
CA ASP A 105 -8.22 -9.84 2.94
C ASP A 105 -7.50 -9.66 1.60
N TYR A 106 -6.88 -8.48 1.44
CA TYR A 106 -6.09 -8.08 0.28
C TYR A 106 -4.67 -7.77 0.74
N PRO A 107 -3.79 -8.78 0.81
CA PRO A 107 -2.41 -8.58 1.21
C PRO A 107 -1.56 -7.99 0.06
N ALA A 108 -0.68 -7.06 0.40
CA ALA A 108 0.35 -6.55 -0.49
C ALA A 108 1.69 -6.44 0.25
N GLU A 109 2.76 -6.93 -0.37
CA GLU A 109 4.10 -6.58 0.06
C GLU A 109 4.34 -5.11 -0.26
N PHE A 110 4.91 -4.34 0.67
CA PHE A 110 5.25 -2.95 0.43
C PHE A 110 6.68 -2.62 0.82
N ALA A 111 7.24 -1.63 0.14
CA ALA A 111 8.52 -1.00 0.46
C ALA A 111 8.41 0.50 0.25
N ILE A 112 8.99 1.29 1.15
CA ILE A 112 9.01 2.75 1.09
C ILE A 112 10.46 3.19 0.89
N GLU A 113 10.69 4.02 -0.12
CA GLU A 113 11.99 4.63 -0.41
C GLU A 113 11.76 6.11 -0.74
N GLY A 114 12.20 6.99 0.17
CA GLY A 114 11.99 8.43 0.05
C GLY A 114 10.51 8.79 -0.08
N ASN A 115 10.12 9.36 -1.23
CA ASN A 115 8.75 9.76 -1.54
C ASN A 115 8.00 8.72 -2.38
N LYS A 116 8.50 7.49 -2.51
CA LYS A 116 7.85 6.43 -3.25
C LYS A 116 7.42 5.29 -2.32
N ILE A 117 6.27 4.72 -2.61
CA ILE A 117 5.87 3.42 -2.09
C ILE A 117 5.67 2.46 -3.26
N THR A 118 6.20 1.25 -3.10
CA THR A 118 6.00 0.16 -4.05
C THR A 118 5.15 -0.90 -3.38
N PHE A 119 4.09 -1.33 -4.06
CA PHE A 119 3.29 -2.48 -3.68
C PHE A 119 3.50 -3.62 -4.66
N LYS A 120 3.65 -4.84 -4.14
CA LYS A 120 3.64 -6.07 -4.94
C LYS A 120 2.43 -6.90 -4.54
N VAL A 121 1.63 -7.25 -5.52
CA VAL A 121 0.40 -8.04 -5.35
C VAL A 121 0.34 -9.16 -6.37
N LYS A 122 -0.40 -10.22 -6.04
CA LYS A 122 -0.82 -11.21 -7.01
C LYS A 122 -2.09 -10.72 -7.69
N ALA A 123 -2.04 -10.48 -8.99
CA ALA A 123 -3.18 -10.05 -9.79
C ALA A 123 -3.66 -11.19 -10.69
N THR A 124 -4.97 -11.43 -10.73
CA THR A 124 -5.57 -12.35 -11.71
C THR A 124 -5.86 -11.59 -12.99
N THR A 125 -5.32 -12.09 -14.09
CA THR A 125 -5.53 -11.56 -15.45
C THR A 125 -6.16 -12.64 -16.33
N GLN A 126 -6.51 -12.30 -17.57
CA GLN A 126 -7.04 -13.27 -18.53
C GLN A 126 -6.06 -14.43 -18.83
N SER A 127 -4.75 -14.18 -18.73
CA SER A 127 -3.69 -15.18 -18.95
C SER A 127 -3.28 -15.92 -17.67
N GLY A 128 -3.99 -15.71 -16.57
CA GLY A 128 -3.73 -16.33 -15.26
C GLY A 128 -3.18 -15.35 -14.23
N GLN A 129 -2.58 -15.89 -13.18
CA GLN A 129 -2.04 -15.10 -12.07
C GLN A 129 -0.70 -14.46 -12.45
N THR A 130 -0.56 -13.17 -12.17
CA THR A 130 0.64 -12.38 -12.47
C THR A 130 1.17 -11.71 -11.20
N ASN A 131 2.47 -11.40 -11.22
CA ASN A 131 3.05 -10.50 -10.24
C ASN A 131 2.87 -9.07 -10.73
N ARG A 132 2.01 -8.31 -10.04
CA ARG A 132 1.79 -6.91 -10.32
C ARG A 132 2.59 -6.07 -9.34
N VAL A 133 3.31 -5.10 -9.88
CA VAL A 133 4.03 -4.09 -9.10
C VAL A 133 3.38 -2.74 -9.37
N LEU A 134 3.00 -2.03 -8.32
CA LEU A 134 2.45 -0.69 -8.37
C LEU A 134 3.41 0.26 -7.66
N VAL A 135 3.74 1.38 -8.29
CA VAL A 135 4.56 2.42 -7.69
C VAL A 135 3.72 3.68 -7.55
N PHE A 136 3.71 4.24 -6.35
CA PHE A 136 3.02 5.47 -6.03
C PHE A 136 4.02 6.49 -5.50
N ARG A 137 3.77 7.78 -5.79
CA ARG A 137 4.45 8.88 -5.11
C ARG A 137 3.62 9.42 -3.96
N LYS A 138 4.31 9.93 -2.95
CA LYS A 138 3.70 10.68 -1.86
C LYS A 138 3.07 11.97 -2.41
N LEU A 139 1.85 12.26 -1.97
CA LEU A 139 1.19 13.53 -2.22
C LEU A 139 1.71 14.58 -1.25
N SER A 140 1.81 15.82 -1.73
CA SER A 140 2.00 16.99 -0.88
C SER A 140 0.72 17.30 -0.09
N PRO A 141 0.81 18.08 0.99
CA PRO A 141 -0.38 18.54 1.74
C PRO A 141 -1.40 19.29 0.87
N GLN A 142 -0.93 20.07 -0.11
CA GLN A 142 -1.80 20.80 -1.03
C GLN A 142 -2.57 19.83 -1.94
N GLU A 143 -1.90 18.86 -2.54
CA GLU A 143 -2.56 17.86 -3.39
C GLU A 143 -3.58 17.03 -2.61
N LEU A 144 -3.24 16.64 -1.36
CA LEU A 144 -4.18 15.97 -0.46
C LEU A 144 -5.45 16.81 -0.23
N THR A 145 -5.27 18.11 0.02
CA THR A 145 -6.40 19.03 0.19
C THR A 145 -7.25 19.15 -1.08
N GLU A 146 -6.63 19.14 -2.26
CA GLU A 146 -7.33 19.15 -3.55
C GLU A 146 -8.14 17.86 -3.76
N ILE A 147 -7.56 16.70 -3.42
CA ILE A 147 -8.27 15.42 -3.45
C ILE A 147 -9.49 15.44 -2.52
N GLU A 148 -9.35 15.94 -1.30
CA GLU A 148 -10.47 16.08 -0.35
C GLU A 148 -11.57 17.01 -0.88
N LYS A 149 -11.21 18.10 -1.56
CA LYS A 149 -12.19 18.99 -2.22
C LYS A 149 -12.96 18.25 -3.32
N LEU A 150 -12.26 17.47 -4.16
CA LEU A 150 -12.90 16.72 -5.26
C LEU A 150 -13.97 15.76 -4.74
N LYS A 151 -13.72 15.08 -3.62
CA LYS A 151 -14.70 14.18 -2.97
C LYS A 151 -15.96 14.90 -2.49
N ASN A 152 -15.84 16.17 -2.14
CA ASN A 152 -16.92 16.98 -1.57
C ASN A 152 -17.70 17.79 -2.62
N LEU A 153 -17.32 17.73 -3.90
CA LEU A 153 -18.11 18.29 -4.98
C LEU A 153 -19.39 17.46 -5.12
N LYS A 154 -20.55 18.10 -4.93
CA LYS A 154 -21.84 17.48 -5.26
C LYS A 154 -21.88 17.25 -6.78
N PRO A 155 -22.44 16.12 -7.25
CA PRO A 155 -22.67 15.89 -8.67
C PRO A 155 -23.52 17.01 -9.29
#